data_AF-A0A0F2LXN2-F1
#
_entry.id   AF-A0A0F2LXN2-F1
#
_cell.length_a   1.000
_cell.length_b   1.000
_cell.length_c   1.000
_cell.angle_alpha   90.00
_cell.angle_beta   90.00
_cell.angle_gamma   90.00
#
_symmetry.space_group_name_H-M   'P 1'
#
loop_
_entity.id
_entity.type
_entity.pdbx_description
1 polymer ?
#
loop_
_entity_poly.entity_id
_entity_poly.type
_entity_poly.pdbx_seq_one_letter_code
_entity_poly.pdbx_strand_id
1 'polypeptide(L)'
;MLRNPFASTDEPWDPSHRFVTSWLLPPAVLAVLRGLFSLYIFVTLLFVIAWECRHVGLGGCAAAGDEFSYFTVLTFWGLAFYFAVAAVHTATYARSGSALLDRFPRALQQAHGLFYSTIAVFPFIVTAVYWGKLYAGAGFPLPFDAWRNVSQHAMNSGFALFEVVFARTAPQPWLHVVGLIALLALYLALAYITRATKGFYVYSFLDPAQKGGSGLIAAYVFGIAIGCLVVFAVVQGALWVRRWATETKLGMTGKFARNDRQAVDMEMARPNKT
;
A
#
# COMPACT_ATOMS: atom_id res chain seq x y z
N MET A 1 -23.73 9.29 -22.40
CA MET A 1 -24.23 8.39 -21.33
C MET A 1 -23.08 8.10 -20.37
N LEU A 2 -23.15 8.59 -19.13
CA LEU A 2 -22.22 8.19 -18.07
C LEU A 2 -22.61 6.78 -17.62
N ARG A 3 -21.82 5.76 -17.98
CA ARG A 3 -21.97 4.41 -17.42
C ARG A 3 -21.69 4.49 -15.92
N ASN A 4 -22.56 3.92 -15.09
CA ASN A 4 -22.31 3.79 -13.66
C ASN A 4 -21.06 2.91 -13.42
N PRO A 5 -19.95 3.44 -12.90
CA PRO A 5 -18.70 2.68 -12.72
C PRO A 5 -18.81 1.59 -11.66
N PHE A 6 -19.91 1.56 -10.89
CA PHE A 6 -20.20 0.56 -9.87
C PHE A 6 -21.22 -0.49 -10.30
N ALA A 7 -21.81 -0.37 -11.50
CA ALA A 7 -22.75 -1.37 -12.00
C ALA A 7 -22.02 -2.69 -12.29
N SER A 8 -22.62 -3.80 -11.89
CA SER A 8 -22.14 -5.13 -12.27
C SER A 8 -22.30 -5.30 -13.78
N THR A 9 -21.20 -5.53 -14.49
CA THR A 9 -21.18 -5.91 -15.90
C THR A 9 -20.85 -7.39 -16.00
N ASP A 10 -21.28 -8.06 -17.06
CA ASP A 10 -20.88 -9.46 -17.33
C ASP A 10 -19.36 -9.59 -17.59
N GLU A 11 -18.67 -8.48 -17.90
CA GLU A 11 -17.22 -8.45 -18.08
C GLU A 11 -16.44 -8.46 -16.74
N PRO A 12 -15.38 -9.28 -16.62
CA PRO A 12 -14.47 -9.27 -15.47
C PRO A 12 -13.84 -7.90 -15.21
N TRP A 13 -13.56 -7.57 -13.95
CA TRP A 13 -12.96 -6.27 -13.57
C TRP A 13 -11.48 -6.19 -13.94
N ASP A 14 -10.76 -7.28 -13.72
CA ASP A 14 -9.37 -7.45 -14.09
C ASP A 14 -9.25 -8.68 -15.02
N PRO A 15 -9.65 -8.55 -16.30
CA PRO A 15 -9.66 -9.67 -17.25
C PRO A 15 -8.26 -10.23 -17.54
N SER A 16 -7.20 -9.55 -17.08
CA SER A 16 -5.80 -9.95 -17.31
C SER A 16 -5.08 -10.38 -16.02
N HIS A 17 -5.82 -10.54 -14.91
CA HIS A 17 -5.34 -11.00 -13.62
C HIS A 17 -4.11 -10.24 -13.09
N ARG A 18 -4.01 -8.94 -13.37
CA ARG A 18 -2.87 -8.08 -13.04
C ARG A 18 -2.63 -7.92 -11.55
N PHE A 19 -3.67 -7.96 -10.71
CA PHE A 19 -3.50 -7.86 -9.25
C PHE A 19 -2.95 -9.15 -8.62
N VAL A 20 -3.10 -10.28 -9.29
CA VAL A 20 -2.76 -11.62 -8.76
C VAL A 20 -1.65 -12.33 -9.55
N THR A 21 -1.05 -11.67 -10.53
CA THR A 21 0.06 -12.21 -11.32
C THR A 21 1.31 -11.34 -11.24
N SER A 22 2.46 -11.96 -11.50
CA SER A 22 3.77 -11.31 -11.63
C SER A 22 4.35 -11.60 -13.01
N TRP A 23 5.18 -10.69 -13.52
CA TRP A 23 5.92 -10.91 -14.77
C TRP A 23 7.01 -11.97 -14.61
N LEU A 24 7.52 -12.14 -13.39
CA LEU A 24 8.61 -13.06 -13.06
C LEU A 24 8.16 -14.24 -12.20
N LEU A 25 7.39 -13.97 -11.14
CA LEU A 25 7.11 -14.94 -10.07
C LEU A 25 5.85 -15.77 -10.37
N PRO A 26 5.88 -17.11 -10.20
CA PRO A 26 4.66 -17.91 -10.24
C PRO A 26 3.64 -17.44 -9.18
N PRO A 27 2.32 -17.52 -9.44
CA PRO A 27 1.30 -17.03 -8.51
C PRO A 27 1.41 -17.60 -7.09
N ALA A 28 1.77 -18.88 -6.94
CA ALA A 28 1.98 -19.49 -5.63
C ALA A 28 3.13 -18.82 -4.86
N VAL A 29 4.24 -18.50 -5.53
CA VAL A 29 5.39 -17.83 -4.92
C VAL A 29 5.04 -16.39 -4.56
N LEU A 30 4.36 -15.67 -5.45
CA LEU A 30 3.86 -14.33 -5.17
C LEU A 30 2.94 -14.30 -3.95
N ALA A 31 2.02 -15.27 -3.84
CA ALA A 31 1.12 -15.39 -2.69
C ALA A 31 1.88 -15.62 -1.39
N VAL A 32 2.89 -16.51 -1.39
CA VAL A 32 3.72 -16.79 -0.21
C VAL A 32 4.51 -15.55 0.20
N LEU A 33 5.15 -14.83 -0.73
CA LEU A 33 5.91 -13.63 -0.40
C LEU A 33 5.01 -12.53 0.17
N ARG A 34 3.84 -12.28 -0.44
CA ARG A 34 2.83 -11.37 0.12
C ARG A 34 2.40 -11.80 1.52
N GLY A 35 2.18 -13.10 1.73
CA GLY A 35 1.85 -13.65 3.05
C GLY A 35 2.96 -13.45 4.09
N LEU A 36 4.23 -13.66 3.71
CA LEU A 36 5.39 -13.44 4.57
C LEU A 36 5.57 -11.96 4.92
N PHE A 37 5.36 -11.04 3.98
CA PHE A 37 5.38 -9.61 4.26
C PHE A 37 4.25 -9.22 5.22
N SER A 38 3.02 -9.69 4.99
CA SER A 38 1.92 -9.45 5.92
C SER A 38 2.25 -9.96 7.33
N LEU A 39 2.76 -11.20 7.43
CA LEU A 39 3.16 -11.79 8.71
C LEU A 39 4.23 -10.96 9.41
N TYR A 40 5.31 -10.59 8.71
CA TYR A 40 6.37 -9.75 9.26
C TYR A 40 5.83 -8.42 9.80
N ILE A 41 4.99 -7.75 9.02
CA ILE A 41 4.44 -6.45 9.38
C ILE A 41 3.51 -6.57 10.59
N PHE A 42 2.60 -7.55 10.63
CA PHE A 42 1.75 -7.78 11.81
C PHE A 42 2.57 -8.14 13.05
N VAL A 43 3.55 -9.03 12.92
CA VAL A 43 4.45 -9.37 14.04
C VAL A 43 5.17 -8.13 14.55
N THR A 44 5.68 -7.28 13.65
CA THR A 44 6.33 -6.01 14.03
C THR A 44 5.36 -5.10 14.79
N LEU A 45 4.15 -4.88 14.26
CA LEU A 45 3.14 -4.01 14.88
C LEU A 45 2.73 -4.51 16.27
N LEU A 46 2.42 -5.80 16.39
CA LEU A 46 2.02 -6.40 17.66
C LEU A 46 3.17 -6.43 18.67
N PHE A 47 4.40 -6.67 18.19
CA PHE A 47 5.58 -6.62 19.05
C PHE A 47 5.86 -5.22 19.57
N VAL A 48 5.74 -4.17 18.74
CA VAL A 48 5.87 -2.76 19.18
C VAL A 48 4.85 -2.44 20.26
N ILE A 49 3.58 -2.79 20.06
CA ILE A 49 2.51 -2.59 21.05
C ILE A 49 2.83 -3.31 22.36
N ALA A 50 3.21 -4.59 22.28
CA ALA A 50 3.54 -5.40 23.47
C ALA A 50 4.78 -4.86 24.19
N TRP A 51 5.80 -4.44 23.43
CA TRP A 51 7.02 -3.86 23.97
C TRP A 51 6.73 -2.58 24.75
N GLU A 52 6.03 -1.61 24.15
CA GLU A 52 5.70 -0.35 24.79
C GLU A 52 4.85 -0.57 26.06
N CYS A 53 3.84 -1.44 25.98
CA CYS A 53 3.03 -1.82 27.15
C CYS A 53 3.84 -2.40 28.32
N ARG A 54 4.92 -3.14 28.04
CA ARG A 54 5.77 -3.75 29.07
C ARG A 54 6.82 -2.78 29.63
N HIS A 55 7.07 -1.66 28.96
CA HIS A 55 8.08 -0.67 29.37
C HIS A 55 7.40 0.62 29.83
N VAL A 56 6.86 0.62 31.06
CA VAL A 56 6.17 1.78 31.67
C VAL A 56 7.04 3.05 31.69
N GLY A 57 8.36 2.90 31.89
CA GLY A 57 9.32 4.01 31.84
C GLY A 57 9.46 4.69 30.47
N LEU A 58 8.92 4.08 29.41
CA LEU A 58 8.89 4.63 28.04
C LEU A 58 7.48 5.10 27.62
N GLY A 59 6.55 5.25 28.57
CA GLY A 59 5.16 5.68 28.33
C GLY A 59 4.13 4.56 28.43
N GLY A 60 4.55 3.29 28.52
CA GLY A 60 3.66 2.16 28.76
C GLY A 60 2.61 1.96 27.67
N CYS A 61 1.46 1.38 28.05
CA CYS A 61 0.37 1.14 27.09
C CYS A 61 -0.28 2.43 26.54
N ALA A 62 -0.11 3.57 27.21
CA ALA A 62 -0.59 4.84 26.68
C ALA A 62 0.16 5.22 25.39
N ALA A 63 1.48 5.05 25.37
CA ALA A 63 2.29 5.27 24.17
C ALA A 63 1.85 4.35 23.02
N ALA A 64 1.58 3.07 23.31
CA ALA A 64 1.06 2.13 22.32
C ALA A 64 -0.32 2.54 21.76
N GLY A 65 -1.16 3.17 22.59
CA GLY A 65 -2.42 3.76 22.14
C GLY A 65 -2.23 5.00 21.26
N ASP A 66 -1.16 5.76 21.46
CA ASP A 66 -0.82 6.96 20.69
C ASP A 66 -0.27 6.64 19.31
N GLU A 67 0.33 5.46 19.11
CA GLU A 67 0.77 4.95 17.81
C GLU A 67 -0.32 5.04 16.73
N PHE A 68 -1.59 4.78 17.08
CA PHE A 68 -2.72 4.85 16.15
C PHE A 68 -3.06 6.26 15.66
N SER A 69 -2.48 7.30 16.26
CA SER A 69 -2.63 8.69 15.82
C SER A 69 -1.61 9.08 14.74
N TYR A 70 -0.57 8.27 14.50
CA TYR A 70 0.48 8.59 13.53
C TYR A 70 0.18 7.97 12.15
N PHE A 71 0.18 8.81 11.11
CA PHE A 71 -0.03 8.34 9.73
C PHE A 71 1.00 7.31 9.29
N THR A 72 2.24 7.46 9.75
CA THR A 72 3.34 6.55 9.45
C THR A 72 3.05 5.13 9.94
N VAL A 73 2.43 4.99 11.11
CA VAL A 73 2.01 3.71 11.70
C VAL A 73 0.75 3.18 11.02
N LEU A 74 -0.25 4.04 10.77
CA LEU A 74 -1.46 3.68 10.03
C LEU A 74 -1.14 3.18 8.61
N THR A 75 -0.13 3.76 7.95
CA THR A 75 0.35 3.29 6.64
C THR A 75 0.94 1.88 6.74
N PHE A 76 1.64 1.56 7.83
CA PHE A 76 2.19 0.22 8.06
C PHE A 76 1.09 -0.82 8.37
N TRP A 77 0.05 -0.46 9.13
CA TRP A 77 -1.17 -1.27 9.23
C TRP A 77 -1.84 -1.49 7.87
N GLY A 78 -1.92 -0.42 7.06
CA GLY A 78 -2.43 -0.50 5.69
C GLY A 78 -1.67 -1.53 4.85
N LEU A 79 -0.35 -1.54 4.90
CA LEU A 79 0.48 -2.57 4.25
C LEU A 79 0.17 -3.97 4.78
N ALA A 80 0.07 -4.14 6.11
CA ALA A 80 -0.19 -5.44 6.74
C ALA A 80 -1.47 -6.09 6.18
N PHE A 81 -2.56 -5.32 6.16
CA PHE A 81 -3.85 -5.76 5.65
C PHE A 81 -3.86 -5.91 4.12
N TYR A 82 -3.24 -4.99 3.39
CA TYR A 82 -3.13 -5.09 1.94
C TYR A 82 -2.44 -6.40 1.54
N PHE A 83 -1.28 -6.69 2.12
CA PHE A 83 -0.53 -7.90 1.80
C PHE A 83 -1.28 -9.17 2.19
N ALA A 84 -2.03 -9.16 3.30
CA ALA A 84 -2.89 -10.28 3.67
C ALA A 84 -3.97 -10.54 2.60
N VAL A 85 -4.70 -9.49 2.23
CA VAL A 85 -5.79 -9.56 1.24
C VAL A 85 -5.24 -9.95 -0.14
N ALA A 86 -4.14 -9.33 -0.57
CA ALA A 86 -3.47 -9.64 -1.82
C ALA A 86 -2.93 -11.07 -1.85
N ALA A 87 -2.37 -11.58 -0.74
CA ALA A 87 -1.94 -12.96 -0.62
C ALA A 87 -3.12 -13.94 -0.79
N VAL A 88 -4.28 -13.67 -0.17
CA VAL A 88 -5.49 -14.50 -0.30
C VAL A 88 -6.02 -14.48 -1.74
N HIS A 89 -6.13 -13.32 -2.38
CA HIS A 89 -6.54 -13.22 -3.78
C HIS A 89 -5.59 -13.97 -4.71
N THR A 90 -4.28 -13.86 -4.46
CA THR A 90 -3.25 -14.55 -5.25
C THR A 90 -3.27 -16.06 -5.02
N ALA A 91 -3.45 -16.51 -3.78
CA ALA A 91 -3.48 -17.93 -3.43
C ALA A 91 -4.73 -18.63 -3.94
N THR A 92 -5.87 -17.94 -3.95
CA THR A 92 -7.09 -18.46 -4.57
C THR A 92 -6.93 -18.60 -6.08
N TYR A 93 -6.42 -17.55 -6.74
CA TYR A 93 -6.08 -17.60 -8.16
C TYR A 93 -5.07 -18.72 -8.50
N ALA A 94 -4.00 -18.86 -7.72
CA ALA A 94 -2.99 -19.90 -7.94
C ALA A 94 -3.57 -21.33 -7.89
N ARG A 95 -4.61 -21.55 -7.08
CA ARG A 95 -5.26 -22.85 -6.90
C ARG A 95 -6.33 -23.13 -7.95
N SER A 96 -7.16 -22.14 -8.29
CA SER A 96 -8.38 -22.36 -9.08
C SER A 96 -8.31 -21.78 -10.50
N GLY A 97 -7.43 -20.82 -10.77
CA GLY A 97 -7.48 -19.97 -11.98
C GLY A 97 -8.41 -18.74 -11.84
N SER A 98 -9.10 -18.58 -10.71
CA SER A 98 -9.97 -17.42 -10.43
C SER A 98 -9.66 -16.82 -9.07
N ALA A 99 -9.41 -15.52 -9.04
CA ALA A 99 -9.13 -14.81 -7.80
C ALA A 99 -10.40 -14.64 -6.97
N LEU A 100 -10.28 -14.69 -5.64
CA LEU A 100 -11.41 -14.33 -4.76
C LEU A 100 -11.93 -12.91 -5.05
N LEU A 101 -11.05 -12.00 -5.47
CA LEU A 101 -11.40 -10.63 -5.84
C LEU A 101 -12.43 -10.59 -6.97
N ASP A 102 -12.41 -11.54 -7.92
CA ASP A 102 -13.34 -11.60 -9.05
C ASP A 102 -14.78 -11.84 -8.60
N ARG A 103 -14.95 -12.40 -7.40
CA ARG A 103 -16.26 -12.72 -6.80
C ARG A 103 -16.83 -11.59 -5.95
N PHE A 104 -16.06 -10.54 -5.69
CA PHE A 104 -16.51 -9.42 -4.90
C PHE A 104 -17.40 -8.48 -5.73
N PRO A 105 -18.34 -7.75 -5.09
CA PRO A 105 -19.06 -6.66 -5.75
C PRO A 105 -18.09 -5.63 -6.35
N ARG A 106 -18.49 -4.99 -7.46
CA ARG A 106 -17.68 -3.98 -8.17
C ARG A 106 -17.10 -2.91 -7.25
N ALA A 107 -17.89 -2.44 -6.28
CA ALA A 107 -17.42 -1.44 -5.33
C ALA A 107 -16.18 -1.91 -4.54
N LEU A 108 -16.15 -3.16 -4.08
CA LEU A 108 -15.00 -3.72 -3.37
C LEU A 108 -13.81 -3.99 -4.29
N GLN A 109 -14.04 -4.31 -5.56
CA GLN A 109 -12.98 -4.43 -6.56
C GLN A 109 -12.31 -3.07 -6.82
N GLN A 110 -13.12 -2.02 -7.03
CA GLN A 110 -12.61 -0.65 -7.16
C GLN A 110 -11.90 -0.20 -5.89
N ALA A 111 -12.44 -0.54 -4.71
CA ALA A 111 -11.80 -0.25 -3.43
C ALA A 111 -10.44 -0.97 -3.30
N HIS A 112 -10.31 -2.21 -3.78
CA HIS A 112 -9.02 -2.90 -3.82
C HIS A 112 -8.01 -2.20 -4.75
N GLY A 113 -8.46 -1.69 -5.90
CA GLY A 113 -7.63 -0.87 -6.79
C GLY A 113 -7.16 0.44 -6.13
N LEU A 114 -8.04 1.13 -5.39
CA LEU A 114 -7.66 2.31 -4.61
C LEU A 114 -6.72 1.93 -3.46
N PHE A 115 -6.96 0.81 -2.77
CA PHE A 115 -6.10 0.30 -1.70
C PHE A 115 -4.70 -0.01 -2.21
N TYR A 116 -4.57 -0.60 -3.40
CA TYR A 116 -3.27 -0.75 -4.05
C TYR A 116 -2.57 0.59 -4.28
N SER A 117 -3.32 1.64 -4.62
CA SER A 117 -2.75 2.97 -4.86
C SER A 117 -2.24 3.61 -3.58
N THR A 118 -2.89 3.38 -2.43
CA THR A 118 -2.35 3.84 -1.15
C THR A 118 -1.03 3.13 -0.85
N ILE A 119 -0.96 1.82 -1.09
CA ILE A 119 0.26 1.02 -0.88
C ILE A 119 1.39 1.39 -1.83
N ALA A 120 1.08 1.71 -3.09
CA ALA A 120 2.11 2.09 -4.04
C ALA A 120 2.62 3.53 -3.82
N VAL A 121 1.97 4.36 -2.99
CA VAL A 121 2.26 5.80 -2.87
C VAL A 121 2.60 6.24 -1.46
N PHE A 122 1.72 6.01 -0.48
CA PHE A 122 1.91 6.50 0.88
C PHE A 122 3.18 6.00 1.56
N PRO A 123 3.62 4.74 1.38
CA PRO A 123 4.89 4.28 1.92
C PRO A 123 6.10 5.12 1.54
N PHE A 124 6.19 5.56 0.28
CA PHE A 124 7.28 6.42 -0.19
C PHE A 124 7.22 7.81 0.44
N ILE A 125 6.01 8.37 0.59
CA ILE A 125 5.81 9.65 1.30
C ILE A 125 6.23 9.51 2.77
N VAL A 126 5.79 8.44 3.44
CA VAL A 126 6.13 8.15 4.84
C VAL A 126 7.63 8.04 5.03
N THR A 127 8.32 7.28 4.18
CA THR A 127 9.78 7.17 4.23
C THR A 127 10.44 8.52 4.01
N ALA A 128 10.02 9.30 3.00
CA ALA A 128 10.60 10.61 2.72
C ALA A 128 10.38 11.61 3.88
N VAL A 129 9.18 11.68 4.43
CA VAL A 129 8.85 12.58 5.55
C VAL A 129 9.55 12.14 6.83
N TYR A 130 9.58 10.84 7.13
CA TYR A 130 10.24 10.36 8.32
C TYR A 130 11.74 10.67 8.29
N TRP A 131 12.44 10.22 7.25
CA TRP A 131 13.90 10.37 7.18
C TRP A 131 14.36 11.78 6.82
N GLY A 132 13.55 12.51 6.04
CA GLY A 132 13.87 13.89 5.65
C GLY A 132 13.44 14.95 6.67
N LYS A 133 12.45 14.66 7.52
CA LYS A 133 11.87 15.67 8.42
C LYS A 133 11.72 15.26 9.88
N LEU A 134 11.34 14.02 10.18
CA LEU A 134 11.06 13.60 11.57
C LEU A 134 12.32 13.09 12.28
N TYR A 135 13.23 12.43 11.57
CA TYR A 135 14.45 11.90 12.14
C TYR A 135 15.47 13.01 12.41
N ALA A 136 15.96 13.09 13.64
CA ALA A 136 16.86 14.16 14.09
C ALA A 136 18.35 13.93 13.75
N GLY A 137 18.73 12.78 13.16
CA GLY A 137 20.11 12.51 12.74
C GLY A 137 21.07 12.03 13.83
N ALA A 138 20.67 12.02 15.11
CA ALA A 138 21.55 11.76 16.25
C ALA A 138 21.79 10.27 16.59
N GLY A 139 21.34 9.33 15.75
CA GLY A 139 21.30 7.90 16.07
C GLY A 139 20.09 7.51 16.93
N PHE A 140 19.93 6.21 17.17
CA PHE A 140 18.84 5.66 18.01
C PHE A 140 19.41 5.24 19.37
N PRO A 141 18.85 5.75 20.50
CA PRO A 141 19.36 5.44 21.84
C PRO A 141 19.24 3.96 22.19
N LEU A 142 18.17 3.30 21.73
CA LEU A 142 17.92 1.88 21.95
C LEU A 142 17.97 1.08 20.65
N PRO A 143 18.50 -0.16 20.67
CA PRO A 143 18.39 -1.08 19.53
C PRO A 143 16.92 -1.30 19.11
N PHE A 144 16.00 -1.30 20.07
CA PHE A 144 14.56 -1.35 19.81
C PHE A 144 14.10 -0.20 18.92
N ASP A 145 14.48 1.04 19.24
CA ASP A 145 14.10 2.23 18.47
C ASP A 145 14.66 2.14 17.05
N ALA A 146 15.91 1.70 16.89
CA ALA A 146 16.51 1.50 15.58
C ALA A 146 15.71 0.49 14.75
N TRP A 147 15.46 -0.69 15.31
CA TRP A 147 14.73 -1.76 14.63
C TRP A 147 13.29 -1.34 14.29
N ARG A 148 12.58 -0.71 15.23
CA ARG A 148 11.21 -0.23 15.05
C ARG A 148 11.14 0.77 13.91
N ASN A 149 12.00 1.79 13.92
CA ASN A 149 11.97 2.86 12.93
C ASN A 149 12.43 2.38 11.54
N VAL A 150 13.44 1.50 11.47
CA VAL A 150 13.81 0.86 10.19
C VAL A 150 12.65 0.04 9.65
N SER A 151 11.98 -0.76 10.50
CA SER A 151 10.86 -1.59 10.07
C SER A 151 9.65 -0.76 9.60
N GLN A 152 9.21 0.22 10.40
CA GLN A 152 8.00 0.98 10.09
C GLN A 152 8.23 2.07 9.05
N HIS A 153 9.44 2.62 8.91
CA HIS A 153 9.69 3.83 8.12
C HIS A 153 10.71 3.68 6.99
N ALA A 154 11.57 2.64 6.99
CA ALA A 154 12.39 2.30 5.82
C ALA A 154 11.77 1.15 5.03
N MET A 155 11.45 0.03 5.68
CA MET A 155 10.90 -1.15 5.01
C MET A 155 9.51 -0.93 4.42
N ASN A 156 8.77 0.09 4.88
CA ASN A 156 7.52 0.55 4.26
C ASN A 156 7.69 0.72 2.73
N SER A 157 8.69 1.51 2.32
CA SER A 157 9.03 1.72 0.90
C SER A 157 9.57 0.45 0.24
N GLY A 158 10.29 -0.40 0.97
CA GLY A 158 10.77 -1.69 0.45
C GLY A 158 9.62 -2.62 0.04
N PHE A 159 8.57 -2.70 0.88
CA PHE A 159 7.38 -3.49 0.57
C PHE A 159 6.57 -2.88 -0.59
N ALA A 160 6.41 -1.56 -0.62
CA ALA A 160 5.77 -0.88 -1.75
C ALA A 160 6.53 -1.09 -3.06
N LEU A 161 7.87 -1.02 -3.02
CA LEU A 161 8.73 -1.25 -4.17
C LEU A 161 8.59 -2.68 -4.69
N PHE A 162 8.47 -3.68 -3.82
CA PHE A 162 8.20 -5.05 -4.25
C PHE A 162 6.94 -5.13 -5.12
N GLU A 163 5.84 -4.51 -4.68
CA GLU A 163 4.59 -4.50 -5.44
C GLU A 163 4.73 -3.76 -6.77
N VAL A 164 5.41 -2.60 -6.78
CA VAL A 164 5.64 -1.83 -8.01
C VAL A 164 6.50 -2.60 -9.01
N VAL A 165 7.52 -3.31 -8.53
CA VAL A 165 8.49 -4.02 -9.38
C VAL A 165 7.94 -5.35 -9.85
N PHE A 166 7.42 -6.20 -8.97
CA PHE A 166 7.13 -7.60 -9.29
C PHE A 166 5.69 -7.87 -9.71
N ALA A 167 4.70 -7.17 -9.16
CA ALA A 167 3.30 -7.38 -9.56
C ALA A 167 3.06 -6.86 -10.99
N ARG A 168 2.06 -7.42 -11.68
CA ARG A 168 1.67 -7.00 -13.04
C ARG A 168 0.64 -5.87 -13.11
N THR A 169 0.36 -5.25 -11.96
CA THR A 169 -0.54 -4.10 -11.82
C THR A 169 -0.25 -3.04 -12.87
N ALA A 170 -1.29 -2.53 -13.51
CA ALA A 170 -1.16 -1.48 -14.51
C ALA A 170 -1.01 -0.10 -13.82
N PRO A 171 -0.53 0.93 -14.57
CA PRO A 171 -0.71 2.33 -14.21
C PRO A 171 -2.15 2.57 -13.73
N GLN A 172 -2.29 3.18 -12.56
CA GLN A 172 -3.56 3.31 -11.85
C GLN A 172 -4.40 4.44 -12.45
N PRO A 173 -5.74 4.40 -12.35
CA PRO A 173 -6.57 5.51 -12.76
C PRO A 173 -6.19 6.82 -12.04
N TRP A 174 -6.07 7.93 -12.78
CA TRP A 174 -5.79 9.24 -12.19
C TRP A 174 -6.83 9.68 -11.16
N LEU A 175 -8.06 9.17 -11.26
CA LEU A 175 -9.10 9.40 -10.26
C LEU A 175 -8.70 8.92 -8.85
N HIS A 176 -7.80 7.93 -8.74
CA HIS A 176 -7.31 7.46 -7.44
C HIS A 176 -6.59 8.56 -6.65
N VAL A 177 -6.02 9.57 -7.32
CA VAL A 177 -5.46 10.77 -6.65
C VAL A 177 -6.49 11.42 -5.75
N VAL A 178 -7.75 11.53 -6.19
CA VAL A 178 -8.83 12.11 -5.38
C VAL A 178 -9.02 11.31 -4.09
N GLY A 179 -9.01 9.98 -4.19
CA GLY A 179 -9.09 9.09 -3.02
C GLY A 179 -7.87 9.20 -2.09
N LEU A 180 -6.66 9.33 -2.64
CA LEU A 180 -5.44 9.53 -1.85
C LEU A 180 -5.45 10.85 -1.08
N ILE A 181 -5.83 11.95 -1.76
CA ILE A 181 -5.95 13.27 -1.12
C ILE A 181 -7.07 13.27 -0.08
N ALA A 182 -8.21 12.62 -0.36
CA ALA A 182 -9.29 12.48 0.61
C ALA A 182 -8.83 11.73 1.87
N LEU A 183 -8.07 10.64 1.74
CA LEU A 183 -7.50 9.91 2.88
C LEU A 183 -6.50 10.75 3.68
N LEU A 184 -5.66 11.56 3.01
CA LEU A 184 -4.75 12.49 3.69
C LEU A 184 -5.53 13.58 4.44
N ALA A 185 -6.63 14.09 3.89
CA ALA A 185 -7.50 15.05 4.57
C ALA A 185 -8.21 14.43 5.78
N LEU A 186 -8.70 13.19 5.66
CA LEU A 186 -9.26 12.44 6.78
C LEU A 186 -8.22 12.19 7.87
N TYR A 187 -6.98 11.88 7.51
CA TYR A 187 -5.89 11.78 8.46
C TYR A 187 -5.62 13.12 9.16
N LEU A 188 -5.60 14.23 8.44
CA LEU A 188 -5.43 15.55 9.04
C LEU A 188 -6.54 15.83 10.07
N ALA A 189 -7.80 15.47 9.76
CA ALA A 189 -8.89 15.56 10.73
C ALA A 189 -8.63 14.68 11.97
N LEU A 190 -8.18 13.43 11.79
CA LEU A 190 -7.79 12.54 12.89
C LEU A 190 -6.65 13.11 13.75
N ALA A 191 -5.67 13.78 13.13
CA ALA A 191 -4.57 14.43 13.85
C ALA A 191 -5.09 15.54 14.79
N TYR A 192 -6.06 16.34 14.34
CA TYR A 192 -6.69 17.36 15.19
C TYR A 192 -7.67 16.78 16.22
N ILE A 193 -8.36 15.67 15.91
CA ILE A 193 -9.12 14.91 16.92
C ILE A 193 -8.17 14.38 18.00
N THR A 194 -6.98 13.91 17.64
CA THR A 194 -5.96 13.48 18.60
C THR A 194 -5.54 14.65 19.50
N ARG A 195 -5.31 15.83 18.94
CA ARG A 195 -5.03 17.02 19.74
C ARG A 195 -6.16 17.35 20.70
N ALA A 196 -7.42 17.28 20.25
CA ALA A 196 -8.58 17.59 21.08
C ALA A 196 -8.84 16.56 22.19
N THR A 197 -8.56 15.28 21.94
CA THR A 197 -8.90 14.18 22.87
C THR A 197 -7.73 13.71 23.73
N LYS A 198 -6.50 13.78 23.22
CA LYS A 198 -5.28 13.32 23.89
C LYS A 198 -4.31 14.44 24.29
N GLY A 199 -4.57 15.68 23.86
CA GLY A 199 -3.81 16.83 24.30
C GLY A 199 -2.44 17.02 23.65
N PHE A 200 -2.09 16.30 22.58
CA PHE A 200 -0.82 16.48 21.86
C PHE A 200 -0.99 16.58 20.34
N TYR A 201 -0.05 17.24 19.68
CA TYR A 201 0.05 17.23 18.22
C TYR A 201 0.89 16.04 17.78
N VAL A 202 0.34 15.21 16.90
CA VAL A 202 1.03 14.03 16.34
C VAL A 202 2.34 14.38 15.62
N TYR A 203 2.43 15.58 15.06
CA TYR A 203 3.66 16.08 14.48
C TYR A 203 3.90 17.51 14.92
N SER A 204 5.14 17.84 15.28
CA SER A 204 5.56 19.19 15.66
C SER A 204 5.29 20.24 14.59
N PHE A 205 5.19 19.83 13.32
CA PHE A 205 4.88 20.75 12.22
C PHE A 205 3.39 21.13 12.10
N LEU A 206 2.52 20.46 12.87
CA LEU A 206 1.10 20.80 13.00
C LEU A 206 0.82 21.69 14.22
N ASP A 207 1.82 21.93 15.07
CA ASP A 207 1.72 22.75 16.27
C ASP A 207 1.96 24.24 15.92
N PRO A 208 0.94 25.12 16.06
CA PRO A 208 1.09 26.55 15.77
C PRO A 208 2.14 27.23 16.63
N ALA A 209 2.34 26.75 17.87
CA ALA A 209 3.28 27.35 18.83
C ALA A 209 4.75 27.09 18.45
N GLN A 210 5.04 25.97 17.77
CA GLN A 210 6.40 25.59 17.39
C GLN A 210 6.83 26.11 16.01
N LYS A 211 5.90 26.62 15.20
CA LYS A 211 6.11 26.88 13.77
C LYS A 211 5.70 28.28 13.30
N GLY A 212 5.43 29.20 14.22
CA GLY A 212 5.23 30.61 13.87
C GLY A 212 3.87 30.91 13.22
N GLY A 213 2.84 30.13 13.55
CA GLY A 213 1.45 30.41 13.17
C GLY A 213 0.87 29.54 12.05
N SER A 214 -0.40 29.83 11.70
CA SER A 214 -1.23 29.03 10.79
C SER A 214 -0.71 28.95 9.35
N GLY A 215 0.03 29.97 8.89
CA GLY A 215 0.57 30.00 7.52
C GLY A 215 1.58 28.89 7.24
N LEU A 216 2.48 28.59 8.19
CA LEU A 216 3.47 27.53 7.99
C LEU A 216 2.84 26.13 8.08
N ILE A 217 1.82 25.95 8.91
CA ILE A 217 1.03 24.70 8.95
C ILE A 217 0.37 24.46 7.59
N ALA A 218 -0.26 25.49 7.01
CA ALA A 218 -0.87 25.39 5.69
C ALA A 218 0.18 24.97 4.64
N ALA A 219 1.37 25.57 4.68
CA ALA A 219 2.47 25.20 3.79
C ALA A 219 2.88 23.71 3.94
N TYR A 220 2.95 23.16 5.16
CA TYR A 220 3.21 21.72 5.36
C TYR A 220 2.08 20.84 4.82
N VAL A 221 0.83 21.20 5.09
CA VAL A 221 -0.35 20.43 4.63
C VAL A 221 -0.39 20.38 3.10
N PHE A 222 -0.29 21.53 2.44
CA PHE A 222 -0.26 21.60 0.98
C PHE A 222 1.02 21.00 0.39
N GLY A 223 2.16 21.13 1.08
CA GLY A 223 3.41 20.47 0.70
C GLY A 223 3.30 18.95 0.66
N ILE A 224 2.67 18.33 1.67
CA ILE A 224 2.41 16.88 1.68
C ILE A 224 1.42 16.49 0.58
N ALA A 225 0.37 17.28 0.36
CA ALA A 225 -0.59 17.04 -0.72
C ALA A 225 0.09 17.06 -2.11
N ILE A 226 0.94 18.07 -2.37
CA ILE A 226 1.74 18.16 -3.60
C ILE A 226 2.73 16.99 -3.68
N GLY A 227 3.39 16.66 -2.58
CA GLY A 227 4.27 15.49 -2.49
C GLY A 227 3.54 14.20 -2.88
N CYS A 228 2.27 14.03 -2.48
CA CYS A 228 1.45 12.91 -2.88
C CYS A 228 1.21 12.87 -4.40
N LEU A 229 0.96 14.00 -5.04
CA LEU A 229 0.80 14.08 -6.50
C LEU A 229 2.08 13.70 -7.23
N VAL A 230 3.22 14.20 -6.75
CA VAL A 230 4.54 13.91 -7.32
C VAL A 230 4.87 12.43 -7.20
N VAL A 231 4.74 11.85 -6.00
CA VAL A 231 4.99 10.41 -5.78
C VAL A 231 4.04 9.56 -6.61
N PHE A 232 2.75 9.92 -6.68
CA PHE A 232 1.80 9.23 -7.56
C PHE A 232 2.27 9.24 -9.01
N ALA A 233 2.66 10.39 -9.56
CA ALA A 233 3.16 10.48 -10.93
C ALA A 233 4.45 9.66 -11.16
N VAL A 234 5.37 9.64 -10.20
CA VAL A 234 6.58 8.80 -10.25
C VAL A 234 6.21 7.31 -10.29
N VAL A 235 5.27 6.88 -9.46
CA VAL A 235 4.78 5.49 -9.42
C VAL A 235 4.09 5.11 -10.72
N GLN A 236 3.30 6.00 -11.32
CA GLN A 236 2.70 5.81 -12.64
C GLN A 236 3.78 5.56 -13.70
N GLY A 237 4.82 6.40 -13.70
CA GLY A 237 5.99 6.24 -14.56
C GLY A 237 6.69 4.89 -14.33
N ALA A 238 6.93 4.52 -13.08
CA ALA A 238 7.58 3.25 -12.73
C ALA A 238 6.79 2.04 -13.21
N LEU A 239 5.47 2.02 -13.02
CA LEU A 239 4.59 0.93 -13.48
C LEU A 239 4.51 0.88 -15.00
N TRP A 240 4.49 2.04 -15.66
CA TRP A 240 4.55 2.12 -17.12
C TRP A 240 5.87 1.57 -17.66
N VAL A 241 7.02 2.02 -17.11
CA VAL A 241 8.35 1.53 -17.50
C VAL A 241 8.46 0.04 -17.26
N ARG A 242 8.05 -0.46 -16.07
CA ARG A 242 8.06 -1.88 -15.76
C ARG A 242 7.23 -2.66 -16.78
N ARG A 243 5.99 -2.25 -17.04
CA ARG A 243 5.11 -2.92 -18.02
C ARG A 243 5.73 -2.94 -19.41
N TRP A 244 6.24 -1.81 -19.89
CA TRP A 244 6.86 -1.70 -21.20
C TRP A 244 8.11 -2.59 -21.31
N ALA A 245 8.99 -2.54 -20.31
CA ALA A 245 10.21 -3.34 -20.28
C ALA A 245 9.88 -4.84 -20.24
N THR A 246 8.99 -5.27 -19.34
CA THR A 246 8.72 -6.69 -19.14
C THR A 246 7.78 -7.25 -20.21
N GLU A 247 6.63 -6.62 -20.46
CA GLU A 247 5.61 -7.18 -21.36
C GLU A 247 5.92 -6.89 -22.84
N THR A 248 6.43 -5.69 -23.17
CA THR A 248 6.67 -5.30 -24.58
C THR A 248 8.07 -5.65 -25.06
N LYS A 249 9.12 -5.38 -24.27
CA LYS A 249 10.51 -5.62 -24.70
C LYS A 249 10.98 -7.05 -24.45
N LEU A 250 10.66 -7.62 -23.30
CA LEU A 250 11.12 -8.96 -22.93
C LEU A 250 10.09 -10.07 -23.23
N GLY A 251 8.86 -9.73 -23.65
CA GLY A 251 7.80 -10.70 -23.89
C GLY A 251 7.34 -11.46 -22.63
N MET A 252 7.70 -10.95 -21.43
CA MET A 252 7.34 -11.53 -20.14
C MET A 252 5.94 -11.06 -19.72
N THR A 253 4.92 -11.57 -20.42
CA THR A 253 3.52 -11.19 -20.26
C THR A 253 2.85 -11.72 -18.98
N GLY A 254 3.58 -12.45 -18.14
CA GLY A 254 3.10 -12.92 -16.84
C GLY A 254 3.28 -14.42 -16.60
N LYS A 255 3.33 -14.78 -15.31
CA LYS A 255 3.16 -16.15 -14.86
C LYS A 255 1.74 -16.33 -14.35
N PHE A 256 0.98 -17.14 -15.08
CA PHE A 256 -0.43 -17.44 -14.79
C PHE A 256 -0.57 -18.75 -14.00
N ALA A 257 -1.74 -18.95 -13.40
CA ALA A 257 -2.11 -20.19 -12.73
C ALA A 257 -2.10 -21.37 -13.71
N ARG A 258 -1.93 -22.61 -13.19
CA ARG A 258 -1.84 -23.80 -14.05
C ARG A 258 -3.11 -24.02 -14.87
N ASN A 259 -4.27 -23.80 -14.27
CA ASN A 259 -5.57 -24.03 -14.90
C ASN A 259 -5.81 -23.06 -16.07
N ASP A 260 -5.40 -21.80 -15.94
CA ASP A 260 -5.51 -20.81 -17.03
C ASP A 260 -4.62 -21.18 -18.22
N ARG A 261 -3.39 -21.65 -17.96
CA ARG A 261 -2.51 -22.12 -19.03
C ARG A 261 -3.12 -23.31 -19.77
N GLN A 262 -3.68 -24.26 -19.03
CA GLN A 262 -4.36 -25.42 -19.61
C GLN A 262 -5.58 -25.01 -20.44
N ALA A 263 -6.36 -24.01 -20.01
CA ALA A 263 -7.50 -23.52 -20.77
C ALA A 263 -7.07 -22.91 -22.12
N VAL A 264 -6.02 -22.08 -22.12
CA VAL A 264 -5.47 -21.47 -23.35
C VAL A 264 -4.88 -22.54 -24.27
N ASP A 265 -4.12 -23.48 -23.73
CA ASP A 265 -3.52 -24.58 -24.51
C ASP A 265 -4.60 -25.47 -25.14
N MET A 266 -5.68 -25.78 -24.40
CA MET A 266 -6.82 -26.54 -24.92
C MET A 266 -7.59 -25.79 -26.01
N GLU A 267 -7.74 -24.46 -25.90
CA GLU A 267 -8.40 -23.64 -26.91
C GLU A 267 -7.60 -23.59 -28.21
N MET A 268 -6.26 -23.42 -28.12
CA MET A 268 -5.37 -23.48 -29.28
C MET A 268 -5.25 -24.87 -29.90
N ALA A 269 -5.51 -25.94 -29.13
CA ALA A 269 -5.50 -27.32 -29.62
C ALA A 269 -6.80 -27.75 -30.33
N ARG A 270 -7.87 -26.94 -30.30
CA ARG A 270 -9.11 -27.26 -31.04
C ARG A 270 -8.90 -26.98 -32.52
N PRO A 271 -9.06 -27.98 -33.42
CA PRO A 271 -9.02 -27.72 -34.85
C PRO A 271 -10.17 -26.78 -35.23
N ASN A 272 -9.86 -25.76 -36.04
CA ASN A 272 -10.88 -24.88 -36.62
C ASN A 272 -11.92 -25.75 -37.31
N LYS A 273 -13.15 -25.74 -36.79
CA LYS A 273 -14.29 -26.31 -37.51
C LYS A 273 -14.59 -25.35 -38.67
N THR A 274 -14.00 -25.65 -39.82
CA THR A 274 -14.41 -25.15 -41.14
C THR A 274 -15.75 -25.75 -41.52
#